data_AF-A0A9D7M2Z3-F1
#
_entry.id   AF-A0A9D7M2Z3-F1
#
_cell.length_a   1.000
_cell.length_b   1.000
_cell.length_c   1.000
_cell.angle_alpha   90.00
_cell.angle_beta   90.00
_cell.angle_gamma   90.00
#
_symmetry.space_group_name_H-M   'P 1'
#
loop_
_entity.id
_entity.type
_entity.pdbx_description
1 polymer ?
#
loop_
_entity_poly.entity_id
_entity_poly.type
_entity_poly.pdbx_seq_one_letter_code
_entity_poly.pdbx_strand_id
1 'polypeptide(L)'
;MKKILSSILIVTISTVVSLVFAEVACHYILNPIDYLTPDRESDAVLRYKILPGSGGHDEWGFRNKEVPEKVSVVVIGDSQTYGYNATLDFSYPAQLDKLLNKTVYNLSLGGYGPVQYDYLLSNFAIKLKPEYVIAGLYFGNDIADAYNTAYTLDHWKNLRSANLPDSKDSSETSMDDELIKKKKRDCC
;
A
#
# COMPACT_ATOMS: atom_id res chain seq x y z
N MET A 1 -4.11 35.04 42.74
CA MET A 1 -3.05 34.38 41.93
C MET A 1 -2.90 32.88 42.20
N LYS A 2 -2.63 32.40 43.43
CA LYS A 2 -2.46 30.95 43.71
C LYS A 2 -3.63 30.04 43.29
N LYS A 3 -4.88 30.44 43.52
CA LYS A 3 -6.06 29.66 43.09
C LYS A 3 -6.16 29.53 41.57
N ILE A 4 -5.92 30.62 40.85
CA ILE A 4 -5.92 30.65 39.38
C ILE A 4 -4.82 29.74 38.83
N LEU A 5 -3.62 29.78 39.43
CA LEU A 5 -2.50 28.91 39.04
C LEU A 5 -2.83 27.43 39.26
N SER A 6 -3.49 27.08 40.38
CA SER A 6 -3.95 25.72 40.66
C SER A 6 -4.99 25.23 39.64
N SER A 7 -5.98 26.07 39.31
CA SER A 7 -6.99 25.73 38.31
C SER A 7 -6.38 25.52 36.93
N ILE A 8 -5.45 26.38 36.51
CA ILE A 8 -4.72 26.21 35.25
C ILE A 8 -3.95 24.89 35.25
N LEU A 9 -3.23 24.58 36.34
CA LEU A 9 -2.47 23.34 36.45
C LEU A 9 -3.36 22.09 36.34
N ILE A 10 -4.52 22.08 37.02
CA ILE A 10 -5.48 20.97 36.96
C ILE A 10 -6.02 20.78 35.54
N VAL A 11 -6.42 21.87 34.87
CA VAL A 11 -6.92 21.81 33.50
C VAL A 11 -5.83 21.28 32.56
N THR A 12 -4.59 21.78 32.68
CA THR A 12 -3.47 21.29 31.86
C THR A 12 -3.23 19.81 32.07
N ILE A 13 -3.15 19.34 33.31
CA ILE A 13 -2.95 17.92 33.61
C ILE A 13 -4.11 17.08 33.07
N SER A 14 -5.35 17.50 33.28
CA SER A 14 -6.53 16.80 32.79
C SER A 14 -6.53 16.68 31.27
N THR A 15 -6.17 17.75 30.56
CA THR A 15 -6.05 17.75 29.10
C THR A 15 -4.97 16.78 28.64
N VAL A 16 -3.78 16.81 29.25
CA VAL A 16 -2.68 15.90 28.90
C VAL A 16 -3.09 14.43 29.12
N VAL A 17 -3.69 14.12 30.27
CA VAL A 17 -4.16 12.76 30.57
C VAL A 17 -5.22 12.31 29.56
N SER A 18 -6.15 13.19 29.20
CA SER A 18 -7.19 12.88 28.21
C SER A 18 -6.60 12.63 26.82
N LEU A 19 -5.59 13.39 26.40
CA LEU A 19 -4.90 13.20 25.12
C LEU A 19 -4.11 11.88 25.10
N VAL A 20 -3.42 11.53 26.19
CA VAL A 20 -2.70 10.25 26.30
C VAL A 20 -3.68 9.08 26.26
N PHE A 21 -4.80 9.18 26.98
CA PHE A 21 -5.84 8.15 26.94
C PHE A 21 -6.45 8.00 25.54
N ALA A 22 -6.72 9.11 24.85
CA ALA A 22 -7.24 9.10 23.49
C ALA A 22 -6.24 8.45 22.51
N GLU A 23 -4.96 8.78 22.60
CA GLU A 23 -3.91 8.14 21.80
C GLU A 23 -3.90 6.63 22.03
N VAL A 24 -3.83 6.18 23.27
CA VAL A 24 -3.84 4.74 23.59
C VAL A 24 -5.09 4.05 23.05
N ALA A 25 -6.27 4.66 23.22
CA ALA A 25 -7.51 4.13 22.67
C ALA A 25 -7.48 4.02 21.14
N CYS A 26 -6.91 5.00 20.44
CA CYS A 26 -6.73 4.94 18.99
C CYS A 26 -5.89 3.74 18.56
N HIS A 27 -4.79 3.42 19.26
CA HIS A 27 -3.95 2.25 18.94
C HIS A 27 -4.64 0.90 19.18
N TYR A 28 -5.66 0.84 20.05
CA TYR A 28 -6.44 -0.38 20.29
C TYR A 28 -7.66 -0.52 19.36
N ILE A 29 -8.23 0.60 18.90
CA ILE A 29 -9.47 0.62 18.11
C ILE A 29 -9.18 0.68 16.61
N LEU A 30 -8.17 1.46 16.20
CA LEU A 30 -7.86 1.72 14.81
C LEU A 30 -6.69 0.85 14.35
N ASN A 31 -6.78 0.32 13.14
CA ASN A 31 -5.67 -0.38 12.53
C ASN A 31 -4.73 0.65 11.87
N PRO A 32 -3.43 0.68 12.21
CA PRO A 32 -2.47 1.65 11.65
C PRO A 32 -2.51 1.72 10.13
N ILE A 33 -2.78 0.59 9.48
CA ILE A 33 -2.85 0.50 8.01
C ILE A 33 -3.99 1.29 7.37
N ASP A 34 -5.00 1.67 8.14
CA ASP A 34 -6.17 2.38 7.64
C ASP A 34 -6.04 3.91 7.76
N TYR A 35 -5.07 4.42 8.52
CA TYR A 35 -4.92 5.86 8.75
C TYR A 35 -3.48 6.38 8.62
N LEU A 36 -2.46 5.52 8.65
CA LEU A 36 -1.08 5.93 8.40
C LEU A 36 -0.77 5.94 6.91
N THR A 37 -0.01 6.94 6.48
CA THR A 37 0.54 6.98 5.12
C THR A 37 1.84 6.17 5.09
N PRO A 38 1.95 5.12 4.26
CA PRO A 38 3.18 4.35 4.15
C PRO A 38 4.25 5.10 3.37
N ASP A 39 5.51 4.84 3.74
CA ASP A 39 6.69 5.30 3.00
C ASP A 39 6.87 4.47 1.73
N ARG A 40 7.13 5.14 0.62
CA ARG A 40 7.35 4.53 -0.70
C ARG A 40 8.80 4.68 -1.12
N GLU A 41 9.32 3.66 -1.79
CA GLU A 41 10.63 3.65 -2.43
C GLU A 41 10.46 3.41 -3.94
N SER A 42 11.25 4.09 -4.77
CA SER A 42 11.29 3.83 -6.21
C SER A 42 11.95 2.48 -6.49
N ASP A 43 11.36 1.71 -7.41
CA ASP A 43 11.83 0.37 -7.76
C ASP A 43 12.00 0.24 -9.28
N ALA A 44 13.14 -0.27 -9.72
CA ALA A 44 13.48 -0.37 -11.14
C ALA A 44 12.63 -1.38 -11.91
N VAL A 45 11.96 -2.30 -11.21
CA VAL A 45 11.13 -3.36 -11.80
C VAL A 45 9.65 -3.06 -11.61
N LEU A 46 9.27 -2.60 -10.41
CA LEU A 46 7.89 -2.38 -10.01
C LEU A 46 7.44 -0.91 -10.11
N ARG A 47 8.30 0.00 -10.57
CA ARG A 47 8.17 1.47 -10.51
C ARG A 47 8.32 2.02 -9.08
N TYR A 48 7.58 1.44 -8.14
CA TYR A 48 7.69 1.74 -6.72
C TYR A 48 7.22 0.57 -5.87
N LYS A 49 7.61 0.56 -4.60
CA LYS A 49 7.14 -0.37 -3.56
C LYS A 49 6.95 0.37 -2.24
N ILE A 50 6.23 -0.24 -1.30
CA ILE A 50 6.14 0.25 0.09
C ILE A 50 7.29 -0.34 0.90
N LEU A 51 7.89 0.47 1.78
CA LEU A 51 8.94 -0.01 2.69
C LEU A 51 8.36 -1.03 3.69
N PRO A 52 9.08 -2.12 3.99
CA PRO A 52 8.66 -3.13 4.97
C PRO A 52 8.23 -2.51 6.31
N GLY A 53 7.07 -2.91 6.83
CA GLY A 53 6.55 -2.40 8.12
C GLY A 53 5.99 -0.98 8.09
N SER A 54 6.14 -0.22 6.99
CA SER A 54 5.73 1.18 6.96
C SER A 54 4.21 1.32 6.89
N GLY A 55 3.66 2.24 7.69
CA GLY A 55 2.23 2.48 7.75
C GLY A 55 1.39 1.23 8.06
N GLY A 56 1.92 0.27 8.83
CA GLY A 56 1.21 -0.96 9.19
C GLY A 56 1.20 -2.07 8.13
N HIS A 57 1.97 -1.92 7.04
CA HIS A 57 2.15 -2.96 6.04
C HIS A 57 3.04 -4.10 6.55
N ASP A 58 2.94 -5.27 5.94
CA ASP A 58 3.75 -6.42 6.31
C ASP A 58 5.24 -6.26 5.92
N GLU A 59 6.04 -7.29 6.22
CA GLU A 59 7.48 -7.32 5.91
C GLU A 59 7.81 -7.27 4.41
N TRP A 60 6.82 -7.52 3.54
CA TRP A 60 6.95 -7.39 2.09
C TRP A 60 6.38 -6.07 1.55
N GLY A 61 5.84 -5.22 2.42
CA GLY A 61 5.23 -3.94 2.04
C GLY A 61 3.82 -4.08 1.47
N PHE A 62 3.14 -5.21 1.71
CA PHE A 62 1.76 -5.42 1.28
C PHE A 62 0.77 -5.23 2.41
N ARG A 63 -0.50 -5.04 2.02
CA ARG A 63 -1.57 -4.68 2.94
C ARG A 63 -2.11 -5.89 3.72
N ASN A 64 -1.23 -6.53 4.51
CA ASN A 64 -1.53 -7.68 5.37
C ASN A 64 -0.93 -7.48 6.77
N LYS A 65 -1.33 -8.32 7.72
CA LYS A 65 -0.77 -8.30 9.09
C LYS A 65 0.65 -8.86 9.16
N GLU A 66 0.91 -9.90 8.38
CA GLU A 66 2.18 -10.62 8.35
C GLU A 66 2.34 -11.36 7.02
N VAL A 67 3.55 -11.84 6.75
CA VAL A 67 3.85 -12.71 5.61
C VAL A 67 3.89 -14.17 6.10
N PRO A 68 2.88 -14.99 5.78
CA PRO A 68 2.86 -16.38 6.20
C PRO A 68 3.77 -17.27 5.33
N GLU A 69 4.20 -18.42 5.85
CA GLU A 69 4.97 -19.40 5.05
C GLU A 69 4.14 -20.07 3.94
N LYS A 70 2.82 -20.17 4.15
CA LYS A 70 1.88 -20.77 3.21
C LYS A 70 0.51 -20.11 3.31
N VAL A 71 -0.15 -19.90 2.18
CA VAL A 71 -1.57 -19.51 2.12
C VAL A 71 -2.39 -20.43 1.23
N SER A 72 -3.70 -20.34 1.34
CA SER A 72 -4.60 -21.05 0.43
C SER A 72 -4.80 -20.26 -0.87
N VAL A 73 -4.93 -18.93 -0.75
CA VAL A 73 -5.20 -18.04 -1.89
C VAL A 73 -4.26 -16.86 -1.85
N VAL A 74 -3.68 -16.50 -2.99
CA VAL A 74 -3.06 -15.18 -3.21
C VAL A 74 -3.96 -14.37 -4.12
N VAL A 75 -4.19 -13.11 -3.78
CA VAL A 75 -4.90 -12.17 -4.66
C VAL A 75 -3.92 -11.11 -5.14
N ILE A 76 -3.84 -10.88 -6.44
CA ILE A 76 -2.94 -9.93 -7.09
C ILE A 76 -3.77 -8.88 -7.82
N GLY A 77 -3.39 -7.61 -7.76
CA GLY A 77 -4.09 -6.56 -8.49
C GLY A 77 -3.59 -5.15 -8.20
N ASP A 78 -4.41 -4.17 -8.54
CA ASP A 78 -4.15 -2.74 -8.39
C ASP A 78 -4.77 -2.16 -7.10
N SER A 79 -5.12 -0.88 -7.14
CA SER A 79 -5.84 -0.13 -6.11
C SER A 79 -7.17 -0.76 -5.66
N GLN A 80 -7.90 -1.42 -6.56
CA GLN A 80 -9.17 -2.08 -6.24
C GLN A 80 -8.92 -3.32 -5.36
N THR A 81 -7.87 -4.09 -5.70
CA THR A 81 -7.47 -5.27 -4.93
C THR A 81 -6.78 -4.90 -3.63
N TYR A 82 -6.01 -3.82 -3.63
CA TYR A 82 -5.43 -3.26 -2.41
C TYR A 82 -6.52 -2.78 -1.44
N GLY A 83 -7.69 -2.41 -1.97
CA GLY A 83 -8.86 -2.01 -1.19
C GLY A 83 -8.86 -0.52 -0.87
N TYR A 84 -8.51 0.34 -1.82
CA TYR A 84 -8.72 1.79 -1.68
C TYR A 84 -10.18 2.08 -1.31
N ASN A 85 -10.37 2.99 -0.36
CA ASN A 85 -11.66 3.35 0.24
C ASN A 85 -12.34 2.24 1.08
N ALA A 86 -11.66 1.13 1.35
CA ALA A 86 -12.07 0.15 2.35
C ALA A 86 -11.04 0.11 3.49
N THR A 87 -11.48 -0.13 4.72
CA THR A 87 -10.55 -0.51 5.79
C THR A 87 -10.00 -1.92 5.52
N LEU A 88 -8.89 -2.29 6.15
CA LEU A 88 -8.22 -3.58 5.95
C LEU A 88 -9.23 -4.74 6.00
N ASP A 89 -10.04 -4.75 7.06
CA ASP A 89 -11.00 -5.81 7.35
C ASP A 89 -12.19 -5.85 6.37
N PHE A 90 -12.44 -4.78 5.62
CA PHE A 90 -13.52 -4.66 4.63
C PHE A 90 -13.03 -4.70 3.17
N SER A 91 -11.72 -4.79 2.94
CA SER A 91 -11.19 -5.08 1.60
C SER A 91 -11.72 -6.43 1.09
N TYR A 92 -11.94 -6.58 -0.21
CA TYR A 92 -12.48 -7.84 -0.72
C TYR A 92 -11.56 -9.05 -0.45
N PRO A 93 -10.21 -8.95 -0.43
CA PRO A 93 -9.36 -10.07 -0.03
C PRO A 93 -9.59 -10.48 1.43
N ALA A 94 -9.77 -9.52 2.35
CA ALA A 94 -10.09 -9.81 3.75
C ALA A 94 -11.49 -10.40 3.93
N GLN A 95 -12.46 -9.98 3.10
CA GLN A 95 -13.79 -10.59 3.10
C GLN A 95 -13.74 -12.01 2.51
N LEU A 96 -12.92 -12.25 1.49
CA LEU A 96 -12.72 -13.56 0.89
C LEU A 96 -12.12 -14.56 1.90
N ASP A 97 -11.15 -14.11 2.70
CA ASP A 97 -10.56 -14.89 3.81
C ASP A 97 -11.64 -15.42 4.77
N LYS A 98 -12.51 -14.52 5.21
CA LYS A 98 -13.63 -14.81 6.12
C LYS A 98 -14.68 -15.73 5.48
N LEU A 99 -15.06 -15.46 4.23
CA LEU A 99 -16.10 -16.21 3.52
C LEU A 99 -15.66 -17.63 3.17
N LEU A 100 -14.40 -17.83 2.81
CA LEU A 100 -13.86 -19.15 2.48
C LEU A 100 -13.35 -19.92 3.69
N ASN A 101 -13.18 -19.25 4.84
CA ASN A 101 -12.48 -19.77 6.01
C ASN A 101 -11.11 -20.36 5.61
N LYS A 102 -10.37 -19.61 4.80
CA LYS A 102 -9.08 -19.98 4.20
C LYS A 102 -8.17 -18.76 4.23
N THR A 103 -6.87 -18.98 4.49
CA THR A 103 -5.87 -17.90 4.45
C THR A 103 -5.75 -17.28 3.06
N VAL A 104 -6.07 -15.99 2.98
CA VAL A 104 -5.91 -15.15 1.78
C VAL A 104 -4.81 -14.13 2.01
N TYR A 105 -3.84 -14.07 1.09
CA TYR A 105 -2.80 -13.04 1.10
C TYR A 105 -3.03 -12.02 -0.01
N ASN A 106 -3.10 -10.74 0.37
CA ASN A 106 -3.27 -9.63 -0.56
C ASN A 106 -1.91 -9.17 -1.09
N LEU A 107 -1.58 -9.53 -2.33
CA LEU A 107 -0.34 -9.20 -3.04
C LEU A 107 -0.63 -8.16 -4.13
N SER A 108 -1.14 -7.00 -3.72
CA SER A 108 -1.55 -5.92 -4.63
C SER A 108 -1.02 -4.57 -4.17
N LEU A 109 -0.93 -3.61 -5.11
CA LEU A 109 -0.56 -2.24 -4.82
C LEU A 109 -1.18 -1.28 -5.83
N GLY A 110 -1.54 -0.07 -5.40
CA GLY A 110 -2.16 0.94 -6.26
C GLY A 110 -1.34 1.27 -7.52
N GLY A 111 -1.98 1.36 -8.69
CA GLY A 111 -1.28 1.69 -9.93
C GLY A 111 -0.27 0.63 -10.39
N TYR A 112 -0.37 -0.60 -9.89
CA TYR A 112 0.22 -1.75 -10.56
C TYR A 112 -0.73 -2.22 -11.66
N GLY A 113 -0.16 -2.75 -12.75
CA GLY A 113 -0.91 -3.40 -13.82
C GLY A 113 -0.37 -4.81 -14.11
N PRO A 114 -0.89 -5.46 -15.16
CA PRO A 114 -0.56 -6.85 -15.53
C PRO A 114 0.93 -7.18 -15.62
N VAL A 115 1.77 -6.23 -16.03
CA VAL A 115 3.23 -6.43 -16.07
C VAL A 115 3.80 -6.61 -14.66
N GLN A 116 3.40 -5.76 -13.70
CA GLN A 116 3.76 -5.97 -12.29
C GLN A 116 3.10 -7.23 -11.72
N TYR A 117 1.86 -7.55 -12.10
CA TYR A 117 1.18 -8.74 -11.58
C TYR A 117 1.94 -10.02 -11.91
N ASP A 118 2.47 -10.13 -13.12
CA ASP A 118 3.31 -11.26 -13.55
C ASP A 118 4.60 -11.35 -12.71
N TYR A 119 5.24 -10.21 -12.44
CA TYR A 119 6.41 -10.15 -11.56
C TYR A 119 6.07 -10.62 -10.14
N LEU A 120 4.96 -10.12 -9.58
CA LEU A 120 4.50 -10.49 -8.24
C LEU A 120 4.15 -11.97 -8.15
N LEU A 121 3.49 -12.52 -9.18
CA LEU A 121 3.21 -13.94 -9.30
C LEU A 121 4.51 -14.75 -9.24
N SER A 122 5.46 -14.41 -10.13
CA SER A 122 6.70 -15.18 -10.34
C SER A 122 7.71 -15.04 -9.19
N ASN A 123 7.66 -13.97 -8.40
CA ASN A 123 8.68 -13.69 -7.38
C ASN A 123 8.17 -13.71 -5.94
N PHE A 124 6.86 -13.56 -5.72
CA PHE A 124 6.27 -13.47 -4.38
C PHE A 124 5.19 -14.53 -4.17
N ALA A 125 4.18 -14.58 -5.04
CA ALA A 125 3.04 -15.49 -4.86
C ALA A 125 3.48 -16.96 -4.77
N ILE A 126 4.40 -17.40 -5.64
CA ILE A 126 4.89 -18.79 -5.63
C ILE A 126 5.60 -19.18 -4.33
N LYS A 127 6.19 -18.22 -3.59
CA LYS A 127 6.87 -18.48 -2.30
C LYS A 127 5.88 -18.88 -1.22
N LEU A 128 4.64 -18.40 -1.32
CA LEU A 128 3.54 -18.68 -0.39
C LEU A 128 2.82 -20.01 -0.68
N LYS A 129 3.28 -20.78 -1.68
CA LYS A 129 2.73 -22.11 -2.05
C LYS A 129 1.18 -22.15 -2.11
N PRO A 130 0.53 -21.19 -2.80
CA PRO A 130 -0.92 -21.09 -2.82
C PRO A 130 -1.58 -22.26 -3.57
N GLU A 131 -2.81 -22.58 -3.19
CA GLU A 131 -3.68 -23.46 -3.98
C GLU A 131 -4.29 -22.71 -5.18
N TYR A 132 -4.59 -21.43 -4.98
CA TYR A 132 -5.21 -20.56 -5.98
C TYR A 132 -4.53 -19.20 -6.03
N VAL A 133 -4.41 -18.64 -7.24
CA VAL A 133 -4.07 -17.24 -7.45
C VAL A 133 -5.22 -16.57 -8.17
N ILE A 134 -5.71 -15.47 -7.62
CA ILE A 134 -6.77 -14.64 -8.20
C ILE A 134 -6.13 -13.34 -8.69
N ALA A 135 -6.25 -13.04 -9.98
CA ALA A 135 -5.85 -11.75 -10.53
C ALA A 135 -7.08 -10.84 -10.64
N GLY A 136 -7.14 -9.82 -9.79
CA GLY A 136 -8.17 -8.77 -9.80
C GLY A 136 -7.90 -7.76 -10.91
N LEU A 137 -8.10 -8.18 -12.17
CA LEU A 137 -7.92 -7.32 -13.33
C LEU A 137 -8.98 -6.23 -13.38
N TYR A 138 -8.56 -4.97 -13.36
CA TYR A 138 -9.45 -3.82 -13.42
C TYR A 138 -9.33 -3.08 -14.75
N PHE A 139 -10.37 -3.17 -15.58
CA PHE A 139 -10.39 -2.60 -16.93
C PHE A 139 -10.22 -1.07 -17.00
N GLY A 140 -10.37 -0.36 -15.88
CA GLY A 140 -10.27 1.10 -15.84
C GLY A 140 -8.87 1.64 -16.14
N ASN A 141 -7.83 0.99 -15.61
CA ASN A 141 -6.43 1.43 -15.77
C ASN A 141 -5.46 0.30 -16.14
N ASP A 142 -5.76 -0.98 -15.84
CA ASP A 142 -4.77 -2.06 -15.97
C ASP A 142 -4.15 -2.18 -17.37
N ILE A 143 -4.95 -1.98 -18.42
CA ILE A 143 -4.44 -2.03 -19.81
C ILE A 143 -3.47 -0.87 -20.08
N ALA A 144 -3.80 0.33 -19.60
CA ALA A 144 -2.93 1.49 -19.73
C ALA A 144 -1.67 1.33 -18.88
N ASP A 145 -1.79 0.80 -17.66
CA ASP A 145 -0.68 0.56 -16.75
C ASP A 145 0.28 -0.53 -17.26
N ALA A 146 -0.24 -1.55 -17.97
CA ALA A 146 0.61 -2.51 -18.67
C ALA A 146 1.47 -1.82 -19.73
N TYR A 147 0.88 -0.94 -20.55
CA TYR A 147 1.62 -0.16 -21.54
C TYR A 147 2.63 0.77 -20.85
N ASN A 148 2.19 1.57 -19.88
CA ASN A 148 3.06 2.52 -19.19
C ASN A 148 4.25 1.80 -18.56
N THR A 149 4.03 0.70 -17.85
CA THR A 149 5.11 -0.07 -17.20
C THR A 149 6.10 -0.64 -18.22
N ALA A 150 5.61 -1.24 -19.32
CA ALA A 150 6.47 -1.82 -20.34
C ALA A 150 7.31 -0.78 -21.09
N TYR A 151 6.78 0.42 -21.34
CA TYR A 151 7.43 1.46 -22.13
C TYR A 151 8.22 2.49 -21.31
N THR A 152 8.00 2.58 -19.99
CA THR A 152 8.74 3.49 -19.10
C THR A 152 9.88 2.81 -18.34
N LEU A 153 9.76 1.54 -17.99
CA LEU A 153 10.80 0.82 -17.25
C LEU A 153 11.67 -0.01 -18.20
N ASP A 154 12.99 0.17 -18.11
CA ASP A 154 13.94 -0.56 -18.96
C ASP A 154 13.98 -2.06 -18.68
N HIS A 155 13.61 -2.48 -17.46
CA HIS A 155 13.50 -3.89 -17.10
C HIS A 155 12.55 -4.64 -18.05
N TRP A 156 11.48 -3.98 -18.50
CA TRP A 156 10.40 -4.57 -19.30
C TRP A 156 10.50 -4.27 -20.80
N LYS A 157 11.65 -3.80 -21.28
CA LYS A 157 11.85 -3.45 -22.70
C LYS A 157 11.55 -4.60 -23.67
N ASN A 158 11.67 -5.84 -23.21
CA ASN A 158 11.38 -7.04 -23.99
C ASN A 158 9.89 -7.23 -24.29
N LEU A 159 9.00 -6.54 -23.57
CA LEU A 159 7.55 -6.54 -23.80
C LEU A 159 7.10 -5.47 -24.81
N ARG A 160 8.01 -4.57 -25.23
CA ARG A 160 7.68 -3.49 -26.16
C ARG A 160 7.49 -4.04 -27.58
N SER A 161 6.52 -3.47 -28.28
CA SER A 161 6.30 -3.72 -29.70
C SER A 161 7.28 -2.87 -30.51
N ALA A 162 7.86 -3.42 -31.56
CA ALA A 162 8.74 -2.68 -32.48
C ALA A 162 8.04 -1.50 -33.18
N ASN A 163 6.70 -1.47 -33.19
CA ASN A 163 5.90 -0.50 -33.95
C ASN A 163 5.37 0.67 -33.11
N LEU A 164 5.68 0.74 -31.80
CA LEU A 164 5.20 1.79 -30.92
C LEU A 164 6.40 2.59 -30.37
N PRO A 165 6.33 3.94 -30.36
CA PRO A 165 7.41 4.77 -29.85
C PRO A 165 7.58 4.59 -28.34
N ASP A 166 8.82 4.63 -27.85
CA ASP A 166 9.09 4.68 -26.41
C ASP A 166 8.35 5.87 -25.78
N SER A 167 7.63 5.65 -24.68
CA SER A 167 6.90 6.68 -23.96
C SER A 167 7.89 7.56 -23.18
N LYS A 168 8.66 8.40 -23.88
CA LYS A 168 9.47 9.46 -23.29
C LYS A 168 8.63 10.70 -22.99
N ASP A 169 7.48 10.55 -22.35
CA ASP A 169 6.81 11.66 -21.66
C ASP A 169 5.56 11.16 -20.92
N SER A 170 5.74 10.85 -19.64
CA SER A 170 4.66 11.00 -18.65
C SER A 170 5.33 11.25 -17.31
N SER A 171 5.96 12.41 -17.21
CA SER A 171 6.06 13.10 -15.94
C SER A 171 4.67 13.60 -15.52
N GLU A 172 3.71 12.67 -15.41
CA GLU A 172 2.57 12.91 -14.53
C GLU A 172 3.14 12.91 -13.13
N THR A 173 3.55 14.10 -12.72
CA THR A 173 3.90 14.42 -11.36
C THR A 173 2.61 14.19 -10.58
N SER A 174 2.49 12.99 -10.01
CA SER A 174 1.42 12.71 -9.07
C SER A 174 1.49 13.77 -7.97
N MET A 175 0.36 14.25 -7.45
CA MET A 175 0.35 15.23 -6.34
C MET A 175 1.19 14.75 -5.14
N ASP A 176 1.41 13.44 -5.03
CA ASP A 176 2.29 12.79 -4.05
C ASP A 176 3.79 13.14 -4.28
N ASP A 177 4.27 13.19 -5.53
CA ASP A 177 5.67 13.53 -5.86
C ASP A 177 6.01 15.00 -5.59
N GLU A 178 5.02 15.88 -5.75
CA GLU A 178 5.18 17.30 -5.41
C GLU A 178 5.29 17.51 -3.90
N LEU A 179 4.53 16.73 -3.12
CA LEU A 179 4.60 16.72 -1.65
C LEU A 179 5.93 16.15 -1.14
N ILE A 180 6.46 15.09 -1.77
CA ILE A 180 7.78 14.53 -1.44
C ILE A 180 8.90 15.52 -1.76
N LYS A 181 8.84 16.21 -2.91
CA LYS A 181 9.79 17.28 -3.26
C LYS A 181 9.69 18.51 -2.36
N LYS A 182 8.52 18.79 -1.81
CA LYS A 182 8.32 19.91 -0.87
C LYS A 182 8.92 19.57 0.50
N LYS A 183 8.67 18.37 1.02
CA LYS A 183 9.22 17.90 2.30
C LYS A 183 10.75 17.83 2.31
N LYS A 184 11.40 17.51 1.18
CA LYS A 184 12.87 17.57 1.04
C LYS A 184 13.44 18.98 0.94
N ARG A 185 12.69 19.95 0.41
CA ARG A 185 13.14 21.35 0.31
C ARG A 185 13.07 22.09 1.65
N ASP A 186 12.16 21.70 2.53
CA ASP A 186 11.99 22.32 3.85
C ASP A 186 12.98 21.78 4.91
N CYS A 187 13.83 20.80 4.55
CA CYS A 187 14.88 20.22 5.41
C CYS A 187 16.30 20.71 5.12
N CYS A 188 16.49 21.69 4.23
CA CYS A 188 17.78 22.34 3.95
C CYS A 188 17.75 23.84 4.25
#